data_AF-A0A958S3R1-F1
#
_entry.id   AF-A0A958S3R1-F1
#
_cell.length_a   1.000
_cell.length_b   1.000
_cell.length_c   1.000
_cell.angle_alpha   90.00
_cell.angle_beta   90.00
_cell.angle_gamma   90.00
#
_symmetry.space_group_name_H-M   'P 1'
#
loop_
_entity.id
_entity.type
_entity.pdbx_description
1 polymer ?
#
loop_
_entity_poly.entity_id
_entity_poly.type
_entity_poly.pdbx_seq_one_letter_code
_entity_poly.pdbx_strand_id
1 'polypeptide(L)'
;IRSLGNGSVCLSHSNYFQSPECKPMEYAATARMNWDNYSRKTRLESLVNWEGHALQPEQAVRFMGDHFDPYWEKEKPFNRTVSQVYNIQSLVLDPERLKLWIAEGPAPIHLREYQEYDLSEIFAGKEGKTAHRFAGFRFAKPETAIAKEAYILSFIAAMDGDLELAWTELERCLNAEFFPEAALTAAVLQMKRREFQSAVALLERANHELGTHLAGRTIVPPEYFEIRFFLARAYDLVGRREEAVQFYRSVSQDPRLEDPNIRKMALKEGPYTADKLGRILMPYSTYIPFQ
;
A
#
# COMPACT_ATOMS: atom_id res chain seq x y z
N ILE A 1 9.32 -26.43 -15.66
CA ILE A 1 9.09 -24.97 -15.80
C ILE A 1 8.21 -24.80 -17.04
N ARG A 2 6.88 -24.70 -16.85
CA ARG A 2 5.94 -24.50 -17.96
C ARG A 2 6.26 -23.17 -18.63
N SER A 3 6.20 -23.15 -19.96
CA SER A 3 6.55 -22.02 -20.82
C SER A 3 6.08 -20.69 -20.24
N LEU A 4 6.99 -19.71 -20.15
CA LEU A 4 6.66 -18.31 -19.95
C LEU A 4 5.63 -17.92 -21.02
N GLY A 5 4.35 -17.90 -20.64
CA GLY A 5 3.26 -17.62 -21.55
C GLY A 5 3.40 -16.22 -22.12
N ASN A 6 3.28 -16.09 -23.44
CA ASN A 6 3.20 -14.84 -24.21
C ASN A 6 4.31 -13.82 -23.92
N GLY A 7 5.56 -14.16 -24.22
CA GLY A 7 6.59 -13.19 -24.59
C GLY A 7 7.19 -12.33 -23.47
N SER A 8 6.87 -12.55 -22.19
CA SER A 8 7.61 -11.91 -21.11
C SER A 8 8.95 -12.62 -20.87
N VAL A 9 10.01 -11.84 -20.76
CA VAL A 9 11.40 -12.31 -20.53
C VAL A 9 11.71 -12.41 -19.02
N CYS A 10 10.71 -12.17 -18.15
CA CYS A 10 10.89 -12.05 -16.70
C CYS A 10 10.02 -13.06 -15.93
N LEU A 11 10.59 -13.64 -14.86
CA LEU A 11 9.83 -14.33 -13.82
C LEU A 11 9.62 -13.36 -12.65
N SER A 12 8.37 -13.02 -12.36
CA SER A 12 8.03 -12.12 -11.25
C SER A 12 7.00 -12.77 -10.31
N HIS A 13 7.08 -12.44 -9.02
CA HIS A 13 6.13 -12.92 -8.02
C HIS A 13 5.86 -11.83 -6.97
N SER A 14 4.62 -11.73 -6.51
CA SER A 14 4.21 -10.89 -5.38
C SER A 14 3.30 -11.72 -4.45
N ASN A 15 2.62 -11.13 -3.49
CA ASN A 15 1.95 -11.88 -2.42
C ASN A 15 0.58 -12.45 -2.82
N TYR A 16 0.44 -13.02 -4.03
CA TYR A 16 -0.81 -13.63 -4.50
C TYR A 16 -0.56 -14.84 -5.41
N PHE A 17 -1.52 -15.76 -5.48
CA PHE A 17 -1.44 -16.95 -6.34
C PHE A 17 -1.63 -16.58 -7.83
N GLN A 18 -0.62 -16.91 -8.64
CA GLN A 18 -0.65 -16.61 -10.07
C GLN A 18 -1.32 -17.70 -10.91
N SER A 19 -1.25 -18.95 -10.48
CA SER A 19 -1.81 -20.10 -11.20
C SER A 19 -3.33 -20.19 -11.02
N PRO A 20 -4.11 -20.40 -12.10
CA PRO A 20 -5.56 -20.60 -12.01
C PRO A 20 -5.97 -21.70 -11.04
N GLU A 21 -5.14 -22.73 -10.88
CA GLU A 21 -5.40 -23.87 -9.99
C GLU A 21 -5.26 -23.50 -8.50
N CYS A 22 -4.41 -22.52 -8.16
CA CYS A 22 -4.21 -22.08 -6.77
C CYS A 22 -5.08 -20.88 -6.39
N LYS A 23 -5.58 -20.10 -7.36
CA LYS A 23 -6.46 -18.95 -7.09
C LYS A 23 -7.68 -19.27 -6.22
N PRO A 24 -8.38 -20.42 -6.36
CA PRO A 24 -9.47 -20.78 -5.45
C PRO A 24 -9.05 -21.01 -4.00
N MET A 25 -7.77 -21.28 -3.75
CA MET A 25 -7.17 -21.44 -2.42
C MET A 25 -6.64 -20.11 -1.85
N GLU A 26 -6.77 -19.02 -2.61
CA GLU A 26 -6.31 -17.70 -2.20
C GLU A 26 -7.20 -17.14 -1.09
N TYR A 27 -6.64 -17.04 0.11
CA TYR A 27 -7.25 -16.30 1.22
C TYR A 27 -6.90 -14.80 1.17
N ALA A 28 -6.75 -14.21 -0.03
CA ALA A 28 -6.39 -12.81 -0.16
C ALA A 28 -7.36 -11.94 0.66
N ALA A 29 -6.79 -11.15 1.57
CA ALA A 29 -7.58 -10.61 2.68
C ALA A 29 -8.47 -9.42 2.29
N THR A 30 -8.36 -8.83 1.09
CA THR A 30 -9.31 -7.86 0.49
C THR A 30 -9.06 -7.69 -1.01
N ALA A 31 -10.02 -7.08 -1.75
CA ALA A 31 -9.78 -6.65 -3.13
C ALA A 31 -8.60 -5.66 -3.26
N ARG A 32 -8.39 -4.80 -2.25
CA ARG A 32 -7.27 -3.86 -2.20
C ARG A 32 -5.91 -4.55 -2.24
N MET A 33 -5.71 -5.59 -1.43
CA MET A 33 -4.46 -6.35 -1.47
C MET A 33 -4.19 -6.97 -2.83
N ASN A 34 -5.23 -7.50 -3.48
CA ASN A 34 -5.10 -8.09 -4.80
C ASN A 34 -4.65 -7.05 -5.82
N TRP A 35 -5.23 -5.86 -5.78
CA TRP A 35 -4.82 -4.74 -6.61
C TRP A 35 -3.38 -4.32 -6.34
N ASP A 36 -3.00 -4.11 -5.08
CA ASP A 36 -1.62 -3.73 -4.72
C ASP A 36 -0.58 -4.76 -5.19
N ASN A 37 -0.88 -6.05 -4.97
CA ASN A 37 0.00 -7.14 -5.37
C ASN A 37 0.10 -7.30 -6.90
N TYR A 38 -1.03 -7.15 -7.60
CA TYR A 38 -1.08 -7.19 -9.06
C TYR A 38 -0.33 -6.00 -9.67
N SER A 39 -0.58 -4.79 -9.18
CA SER A 39 0.08 -3.56 -9.66
C SER A 39 1.59 -3.62 -9.42
N ARG A 40 2.05 -4.06 -8.24
CA ARG A 40 3.48 -4.26 -7.96
C ARG A 40 4.13 -5.20 -8.96
N LYS A 41 3.51 -6.36 -9.18
CA LYS A 41 4.02 -7.37 -10.12
C LYS A 41 4.12 -6.81 -11.54
N THR A 42 3.00 -6.31 -12.06
CA THR A 42 2.90 -5.82 -13.44
C THR A 42 3.79 -4.59 -13.69
N ARG A 43 3.94 -3.70 -12.70
CA ARG A 43 4.89 -2.59 -12.76
C ARG A 43 6.33 -3.10 -12.86
N LEU A 44 6.72 -4.05 -12.01
CA LEU A 44 8.06 -4.61 -12.05
C LEU A 44 8.34 -5.34 -13.37
N GLU A 45 7.38 -6.12 -13.88
CA GLU A 45 7.47 -6.76 -15.19
C GLU A 45 7.64 -5.74 -16.31
N SER A 46 6.87 -4.66 -16.29
CA SER A 46 6.99 -3.59 -17.28
C SER A 46 8.38 -2.94 -17.25
N LEU A 47 8.94 -2.69 -16.07
CA LEU A 47 10.27 -2.12 -15.90
C LEU A 47 11.36 -3.07 -16.41
N VAL A 48 11.28 -4.36 -16.06
CA VAL A 48 12.24 -5.36 -16.51
C VAL A 48 12.14 -5.62 -18.02
N ASN A 49 10.93 -5.75 -18.56
CA ASN A 49 10.72 -5.97 -19.99
C ASN A 49 11.18 -4.75 -20.82
N TRP A 50 11.09 -3.53 -20.28
CA TRP A 50 11.61 -2.32 -20.92
C TRP A 50 13.13 -2.38 -21.12
N GLU A 51 13.87 -2.82 -20.10
CA GLU A 51 15.34 -2.97 -20.20
C GLU A 51 15.75 -4.24 -20.97
N GLY A 52 14.93 -5.30 -20.91
CA GLY A 52 15.17 -6.57 -21.59
C GLY A 52 16.53 -7.18 -21.22
N HIS A 53 17.31 -7.58 -22.23
CA HIS A 53 18.66 -8.13 -22.04
C HIS A 53 19.70 -7.09 -21.58
N ALA A 54 19.35 -5.80 -21.56
CA ALA A 54 20.26 -4.75 -21.11
C ALA A 54 20.19 -4.49 -19.60
N LEU A 55 19.31 -5.19 -18.86
CA LEU A 55 19.12 -4.96 -17.42
C LEU A 55 20.42 -5.08 -16.63
N GLN A 56 20.83 -3.98 -16.01
CA GLN A 56 21.99 -3.88 -15.13
C GLN A 56 21.57 -3.87 -13.64
N PRO A 57 22.47 -4.27 -12.72
CA PRO A 57 22.20 -4.25 -11.28
C PRO A 57 21.73 -2.90 -10.73
N GLU A 58 22.29 -1.78 -11.21
CA GLU A 58 21.87 -0.43 -10.80
C GLU A 58 20.40 -0.14 -11.15
N GLN A 59 19.96 -0.58 -12.32
CA GLN A 59 18.56 -0.43 -12.76
C GLN A 59 17.64 -1.31 -11.91
N ALA A 60 18.05 -2.54 -11.60
CA ALA A 60 17.30 -3.42 -10.70
C ALA A 60 17.15 -2.79 -9.30
N VAL A 61 18.21 -2.20 -8.73
CA VAL A 61 18.15 -1.45 -7.46
C VAL A 61 17.13 -0.32 -7.53
N ARG A 62 17.16 0.47 -8.61
CA ARG A 62 16.17 1.54 -8.85
C ARG A 62 14.74 1.01 -8.90
N PHE A 63 14.51 -0.12 -9.59
CA PHE A 63 13.19 -0.72 -9.73
C PHE A 63 12.63 -1.24 -8.40
N MET A 64 13.49 -1.80 -7.54
CA MET A 64 13.09 -2.25 -6.20
C MET A 64 12.58 -1.11 -5.30
N GLY A 65 13.02 0.12 -5.58
CA GLY A 65 12.55 1.33 -4.91
C GLY A 65 11.44 2.10 -5.62
N ASP A 66 10.89 1.60 -6.73
CA ASP A 66 9.91 2.33 -7.55
C ASP A 66 8.61 2.64 -6.78
N HIS A 67 8.22 3.92 -6.82
CA HIS A 67 7.06 4.50 -6.14
C HIS A 67 5.98 4.98 -7.13
N PHE A 68 6.00 4.49 -8.37
CA PHE A 68 5.00 4.89 -9.36
C PHE A 68 3.74 4.03 -9.22
N ASP A 69 2.59 4.67 -9.00
CA ASP A 69 1.28 4.01 -9.01
C ASP A 69 0.74 4.03 -10.45
N PRO A 70 0.62 2.88 -11.14
CA PRO A 70 0.19 2.84 -12.53
C PRO A 70 -1.28 3.20 -12.74
N TYR A 71 -2.12 3.15 -11.70
CA TYR A 71 -3.52 3.56 -11.82
C TYR A 71 -3.66 5.09 -11.77
N TRP A 72 -2.92 5.74 -10.87
CA TRP A 72 -2.93 7.20 -10.75
C TRP A 72 -1.90 7.90 -11.65
N GLU A 73 -1.04 7.13 -12.32
CA GLU A 73 0.02 7.59 -13.21
C GLU A 73 0.93 8.64 -12.56
N LYS A 74 1.23 8.45 -11.27
CA LYS A 74 2.06 9.38 -10.51
C LYS A 74 2.87 8.67 -9.44
N GLU A 75 3.92 9.35 -8.98
CA GLU A 75 4.64 8.95 -7.77
C GLU A 75 3.71 9.05 -6.55
N LYS A 76 3.73 8.02 -5.71
CA LYS A 76 2.98 7.95 -4.44
C LYS A 76 3.86 7.39 -3.32
N PRO A 77 3.63 7.78 -2.06
CA PRO A 77 4.43 7.27 -0.93
C PRO A 77 4.13 5.81 -0.58
N PHE A 78 2.96 5.28 -0.95
CA PHE A 78 2.51 3.92 -0.60
C PHE A 78 1.38 3.42 -1.54
N ASN A 79 0.99 2.15 -1.33
CA ASN A 79 0.01 1.32 -2.06
C ASN A 79 0.56 0.63 -3.31
N ARG A 80 -0.05 0.85 -4.49
CA ARG A 80 0.17 0.12 -5.77
C ARG A 80 1.56 0.35 -6.41
N THR A 81 2.57 0.51 -5.58
CA THR A 81 3.96 0.75 -5.90
C THR A 81 4.79 -0.53 -5.69
N VAL A 82 5.96 -0.62 -6.32
CA VAL A 82 6.86 -1.76 -6.10
C VAL A 82 7.35 -1.74 -4.65
N SER A 83 7.80 -0.58 -4.20
CA SER A 83 8.14 -0.32 -2.82
C SER A 83 6.92 -0.46 -1.90
N GLN A 84 7.07 -1.14 -0.76
CA GLN A 84 6.06 -1.19 0.30
C GLN A 84 6.56 -0.53 1.58
N VAL A 85 5.62 -0.12 2.43
CA VAL A 85 5.88 0.66 3.65
C VAL A 85 6.78 -0.05 4.69
N TYR A 86 6.79 -1.40 4.73
CA TYR A 86 7.54 -2.20 5.70
C TYR A 86 8.58 -3.14 5.10
N ASN A 87 9.18 -2.79 3.97
CA ASN A 87 10.29 -3.59 3.44
C ASN A 87 11.47 -3.56 4.42
N ILE A 88 11.71 -4.71 5.08
CA ILE A 88 12.80 -4.93 6.04
C ILE A 88 14.09 -5.43 5.38
N GLN A 89 13.99 -6.01 4.17
CA GLN A 89 15.14 -6.47 3.40
C GLN A 89 14.92 -6.15 1.91
N SER A 90 16.00 -5.84 1.20
CA SER A 90 16.01 -5.73 -0.26
C SER A 90 17.38 -6.11 -0.78
N LEU A 91 17.43 -6.92 -1.83
CA LEU A 91 18.67 -7.36 -2.44
C LEU A 91 18.52 -7.50 -3.95
N VAL A 92 19.64 -7.34 -4.65
CA VAL A 92 19.81 -7.61 -6.08
C VAL A 92 20.96 -8.58 -6.24
N LEU A 93 20.77 -9.64 -7.02
CA LEU A 93 21.78 -10.66 -7.26
C LEU A 93 22.12 -10.71 -8.75
N ASP A 94 23.42 -10.64 -9.06
CA ASP A 94 23.97 -10.94 -10.37
C ASP A 94 24.74 -12.27 -10.27
N PRO A 95 24.11 -13.40 -10.62
CA PRO A 95 24.74 -14.70 -10.49
C PRO A 95 25.85 -14.94 -11.52
N GLU A 96 25.83 -14.26 -12.67
CA GLU A 96 26.88 -14.40 -13.70
C GLU A 96 28.20 -13.82 -13.20
N ARG A 97 28.13 -12.65 -12.54
CA ARG A 97 29.30 -11.98 -11.95
C ARG A 97 29.58 -12.39 -10.51
N LEU A 98 28.75 -13.24 -9.91
CA LEU A 98 28.79 -13.62 -8.50
C LEU A 98 28.81 -12.38 -7.58
N LYS A 99 27.94 -11.41 -7.86
CA LYS A 99 27.79 -10.18 -7.09
C LYS A 99 26.43 -10.09 -6.44
N LEU A 100 26.39 -9.54 -5.24
CA LEU A 100 25.17 -9.33 -4.45
C LEU A 100 25.16 -7.88 -3.96
N TRP A 101 24.04 -7.19 -4.11
CA TRP A 101 23.83 -5.87 -3.53
C TRP A 101 22.74 -5.97 -2.47
N ILE A 102 23.05 -5.58 -1.24
CA ILE A 102 22.10 -5.60 -0.12
C ILE A 102 21.86 -4.17 0.34
N ALA A 103 20.59 -3.77 0.48
CA ALA A 103 20.25 -2.50 1.09
C ALA A 103 20.61 -2.53 2.59
N GLU A 104 21.33 -1.53 3.08
CA GLU A 104 21.75 -1.43 4.49
C GLU A 104 21.08 -0.25 5.22
N GLY A 105 20.75 -0.42 6.49
CA GLY A 105 20.20 0.63 7.36
C GLY A 105 18.76 0.37 7.82
N PRO A 106 18.10 1.39 8.41
CA PRO A 106 16.76 1.22 8.98
C PRO A 106 15.69 1.11 7.89
N ALA A 107 14.61 0.40 8.21
CA ALA A 107 13.41 0.34 7.38
C ALA A 107 12.83 1.74 7.13
N PRO A 108 12.18 1.98 5.98
CA PRO A 108 12.03 1.08 4.85
C PRO A 108 13.33 0.94 4.05
N ILE A 109 13.87 -0.28 3.98
CA ILE A 109 15.28 -0.50 3.64
C ILE A 109 15.59 -0.24 2.17
N HIS A 110 14.63 -0.47 1.27
CA HIS A 110 14.81 -0.30 -0.17
C HIS A 110 15.01 1.18 -0.61
N LEU A 111 14.81 2.14 0.31
CA LEU A 111 15.15 3.56 0.09
C LEU A 111 16.61 3.89 0.46
N ARG A 112 17.31 2.94 1.08
CA ARG A 112 18.68 3.11 1.55
C ARG A 112 19.68 2.72 0.46
N GLU A 113 20.93 3.02 0.73
CA GLU A 113 22.05 2.63 -0.13
C GLU A 113 22.20 1.11 -0.16
N TYR A 114 22.55 0.58 -1.33
CA TYR A 114 22.84 -0.82 -1.54
C TYR A 114 24.34 -1.02 -1.58
N GLN A 115 24.84 -1.82 -0.62
CA GLN A 115 26.24 -2.20 -0.54
C GLN A 115 26.49 -3.45 -1.39
N GLU A 116 27.51 -3.40 -2.25
CA GLU A 116 27.96 -4.55 -3.03
C GLU A 116 28.82 -5.52 -2.21
N TYR A 117 28.64 -6.80 -2.48
CA TYR A 117 29.38 -7.94 -1.98
C TYR A 117 29.82 -8.85 -3.13
N ASP A 118 31.06 -9.31 -3.08
CA ASP A 118 31.61 -10.37 -3.91
C ASP A 118 31.32 -11.74 -3.28
N LEU A 119 30.47 -12.53 -3.95
CA LEU A 119 30.07 -13.84 -3.44
C LEU A 119 31.19 -14.87 -3.52
N SER A 120 32.14 -14.73 -4.44
CA SER A 120 33.28 -15.65 -4.53
C SER A 120 34.17 -15.53 -3.30
N GLU A 121 34.41 -14.30 -2.85
CA GLU A 121 35.15 -14.03 -1.62
C GLU A 121 34.38 -14.50 -0.38
N ILE A 122 33.05 -14.34 -0.34
CA ILE A 122 32.20 -14.87 0.73
C ILE A 122 32.27 -16.40 0.81
N PHE A 123 32.16 -17.09 -0.33
CA PHE A 123 32.27 -18.55 -0.37
C PHE A 123 33.66 -19.06 0.01
N ALA A 124 34.70 -18.23 -0.13
CA ALA A 124 36.04 -18.50 0.37
C ALA A 124 36.21 -18.19 1.88
N GLY A 125 35.15 -17.77 2.58
CA GLY A 125 35.17 -17.49 4.02
C GLY A 125 35.63 -16.07 4.38
N LYS A 126 35.64 -15.13 3.44
CA LYS A 126 35.98 -13.71 3.67
C LYS A 126 34.71 -12.85 3.75
N GLU A 127 34.85 -11.57 4.09
CA GLU A 127 33.71 -10.63 4.18
C GLU A 127 33.07 -10.34 2.81
N GLY A 128 33.88 -10.26 1.75
CA GLY A 128 33.44 -9.98 0.38
C GLY A 128 32.86 -8.58 0.13
N LYS A 129 32.72 -7.72 1.14
CA LYS A 129 32.27 -6.33 0.99
C LYS A 129 33.20 -5.54 0.08
N THR A 130 32.66 -4.88 -0.94
CA THR A 130 33.45 -4.07 -1.89
C THR A 130 33.31 -2.56 -1.62
N ALA A 131 34.06 -1.72 -2.34
CA ALA A 131 33.90 -0.26 -2.25
C ALA A 131 32.69 0.26 -3.04
N HIS A 132 32.05 -0.58 -3.85
CA HIS A 132 31.00 -0.17 -4.76
C HIS A 132 29.62 -0.16 -4.09
N ARG A 133 28.84 0.88 -4.40
CA ARG A 133 27.55 1.17 -3.78
C ARG A 133 26.59 1.76 -4.80
N PHE A 134 25.31 1.45 -4.66
CA PHE A 134 24.25 2.12 -5.40
C PHE A 134 23.37 2.94 -4.47
N ALA A 135 23.06 4.16 -4.89
CA ALA A 135 22.13 5.01 -4.17
C ALA A 135 20.74 4.37 -4.13
N GLY A 136 20.08 4.51 -2.98
CA GLY A 136 18.67 4.16 -2.85
C GLY A 136 17.76 5.13 -3.58
N PHE A 137 16.49 4.76 -3.72
CA PHE A 137 15.47 5.61 -4.33
C PHE A 137 15.35 6.98 -3.65
N ARG A 138 15.05 8.00 -4.46
CA ARG A 138 14.79 9.37 -4.03
C ARG A 138 13.49 9.83 -4.68
N PHE A 139 12.55 10.29 -3.86
CA PHE A 139 11.32 10.91 -4.36
C PHE A 139 11.66 12.15 -5.16
N ALA A 140 10.85 12.41 -6.19
CA ALA A 140 10.97 13.65 -6.95
C ALA A 140 10.62 14.88 -6.09
N LYS A 141 9.69 14.71 -5.14
CA LYS A 141 9.27 15.74 -4.19
C LYS A 141 9.72 15.41 -2.76
N PRO A 142 10.43 16.31 -2.07
CA PRO A 142 10.80 16.11 -0.67
C PRO A 142 9.60 15.87 0.26
N GLU A 143 8.48 16.51 -0.01
CA GLU A 143 7.24 16.39 0.76
C GLU A 143 6.69 14.97 0.76
N THR A 144 6.79 14.26 -0.38
CA THR A 144 6.38 12.86 -0.50
C THR A 144 7.23 11.94 0.37
N ALA A 145 8.54 12.22 0.48
CA ALA A 145 9.43 11.47 1.36
C ALA A 145 9.07 11.68 2.84
N ILE A 146 8.80 12.92 3.23
CA ILE A 146 8.36 13.29 4.59
C ILE A 146 7.03 12.60 4.90
N ALA A 147 6.06 12.65 3.97
CA ALA A 147 4.76 12.02 4.15
C ALA A 147 4.87 10.50 4.33
N LYS A 148 5.72 9.83 3.55
CA LYS A 148 5.96 8.39 3.70
C LYS A 148 6.55 8.04 5.07
N GLU A 149 7.57 8.76 5.49
CA GLU A 149 8.20 8.54 6.80
C GLU A 149 7.19 8.72 7.93
N ALA A 150 6.43 9.81 7.90
CA ALA A 150 5.38 10.10 8.87
C ALA A 150 4.31 9.00 8.90
N TYR A 151 3.87 8.53 7.73
CA TYR A 151 2.94 7.41 7.65
C TYR A 151 3.50 6.13 8.28
N ILE A 152 4.78 5.81 8.08
CA ILE A 152 5.42 4.63 8.68
C ILE A 152 5.53 4.77 10.21
N LEU A 153 5.97 5.93 10.70
CA LEU A 153 6.08 6.18 12.14
C LEU A 153 4.72 6.13 12.83
N SER A 154 3.65 6.58 12.16
CA SER A 154 2.30 6.49 12.71
C SER A 154 1.84 5.05 12.96
N PHE A 155 2.24 4.12 12.10
CA PHE A 155 1.91 2.71 12.26
C PHE A 155 2.70 2.06 13.39
N ILE A 156 3.99 2.40 13.51
CA ILE A 156 4.83 1.92 14.61
C ILE A 156 4.20 2.35 15.94
N ALA A 157 3.88 3.64 16.07
CA ALA A 157 3.21 4.17 17.25
C ALA A 157 1.87 3.48 17.54
N ALA A 158 1.05 3.24 16.51
CA ALA A 158 -0.22 2.54 16.67
C ALA A 158 -0.05 1.07 17.10
N MET A 159 0.96 0.36 16.59
CA MET A 159 1.31 -1.00 17.01
C MET A 159 1.78 -1.07 18.46
N ASP A 160 2.48 -0.03 18.92
CA ASP A 160 2.91 0.12 20.31
C ASP A 160 1.77 0.60 21.24
N GLY A 161 0.58 0.86 20.69
CA GLY A 161 -0.60 1.31 21.43
C GLY A 161 -0.64 2.82 21.73
N ASP A 162 0.32 3.59 21.20
CA ASP A 162 0.37 5.05 21.36
C ASP A 162 -0.45 5.74 20.25
N LEU A 163 -1.76 5.85 20.49
CA LEU A 163 -2.69 6.46 19.54
C LEU A 163 -2.49 7.97 19.35
N GLU A 164 -1.90 8.65 20.35
CA GLU A 164 -1.65 10.09 20.28
C GLU A 164 -0.46 10.37 19.37
N LEU A 165 0.65 9.66 19.56
CA LEU A 165 1.80 9.75 18.67
C LEU A 165 1.44 9.30 17.25
N ALA A 166 0.64 8.24 17.11
CA ALA A 166 0.16 7.80 15.81
C ALA A 166 -0.63 8.91 15.09
N TRP A 167 -1.44 9.68 15.82
CA TRP A 167 -2.18 10.81 15.26
C TRP A 167 -1.25 11.95 14.86
N THR A 168 -0.30 12.34 15.72
CA THR A 168 0.68 13.38 15.41
C THR A 168 1.45 13.07 14.13
N GLU A 169 1.86 11.82 13.93
CA GLU A 169 2.56 11.41 12.71
C GLU A 169 1.63 11.34 11.49
N LEU A 170 0.36 10.92 11.62
CA LEU A 170 -0.60 11.00 10.50
C LEU A 170 -0.94 12.44 10.11
N GLU A 171 -1.06 13.34 11.08
CA GLU A 171 -1.25 14.76 10.84
C GLU A 171 -0.03 15.35 10.10
N ARG A 172 1.19 15.01 10.54
CA ARG A 172 2.43 15.38 9.83
C ARG A 172 2.44 14.84 8.40
N CYS A 173 2.01 13.60 8.19
CA CYS A 173 1.87 12.98 6.86
C CYS A 173 0.94 13.82 5.96
N LEU A 174 -0.28 14.09 6.43
CA LEU A 174 -1.32 14.76 5.64
C LEU A 174 -1.01 16.26 5.39
N ASN A 175 -0.26 16.89 6.29
CA ASN A 175 0.21 18.26 6.13
C ASN A 175 1.37 18.37 5.13
N ALA A 176 2.26 17.36 5.09
CA ALA A 176 3.31 17.30 4.09
C ALA A 176 2.74 17.06 2.69
N GLU A 177 1.91 16.03 2.55
CA GLU A 177 1.16 15.78 1.31
C GLU A 177 -0.10 14.98 1.62
N PHE A 178 -1.24 15.47 1.15
CA PHE A 178 -2.51 14.81 1.41
C PHE A 178 -2.72 13.62 0.47
N PHE A 179 -3.06 12.46 1.05
CA PHE A 179 -3.44 11.26 0.31
C PHE A 179 -4.73 10.68 0.88
N PRO A 180 -5.71 10.33 0.03
CA PRO A 180 -6.96 9.72 0.50
C PRO A 180 -6.76 8.48 1.38
N GLU A 181 -5.75 7.65 1.10
CA GLU A 181 -5.52 6.44 1.88
C GLU A 181 -4.89 6.69 3.26
N ALA A 182 -4.04 7.72 3.39
CA ALA A 182 -3.60 8.19 4.70
C ALA A 182 -4.75 8.85 5.47
N ALA A 183 -5.62 9.60 4.78
CA ALA A 183 -6.79 10.22 5.40
C ALA A 183 -7.79 9.19 5.93
N LEU A 184 -8.01 8.07 5.22
CA LEU A 184 -8.79 6.94 5.71
C LEU A 184 -8.23 6.41 7.03
N THR A 185 -6.93 6.14 7.06
CA THR A 185 -6.24 5.65 8.27
C THR A 185 -6.39 6.64 9.43
N ALA A 186 -6.14 7.92 9.16
CA ALA A 186 -6.24 9.01 10.13
C ALA A 186 -7.66 9.14 10.68
N ALA A 187 -8.69 9.01 9.82
CA ALA A 187 -10.08 9.01 10.25
C ALA A 187 -10.42 7.81 11.14
N VAL A 188 -9.92 6.61 10.84
CA VAL A 188 -10.14 5.43 11.71
C VAL A 188 -9.50 5.63 13.08
N LEU A 189 -8.30 6.19 13.13
CA LEU A 189 -7.64 6.55 14.37
C LEU A 189 -8.42 7.60 15.15
N GLN A 190 -8.91 8.65 14.50
CA GLN A 190 -9.74 9.68 15.12
C GLN A 190 -11.06 9.11 15.66
N MET A 191 -11.71 8.20 14.92
CA MET A 191 -12.87 7.49 15.45
C MET A 191 -12.50 6.73 16.74
N LYS A 192 -11.36 6.04 16.79
CA LYS A 192 -10.91 5.31 18.00
C LYS A 192 -10.67 6.25 19.18
N ARG A 193 -10.19 7.46 18.93
CA ARG A 193 -10.04 8.55 19.92
C ARG A 193 -11.36 9.25 20.27
N ARG A 194 -12.47 8.84 19.64
CA ARG A 194 -13.82 9.44 19.75
C ARG A 194 -13.93 10.86 19.17
N GLU A 195 -12.98 11.26 18.36
CA GLU A 195 -12.97 12.53 17.61
C GLU A 195 -13.76 12.39 16.30
N PHE A 196 -15.05 12.04 16.41
CA PHE A 196 -15.85 11.61 15.27
C PHE A 196 -16.05 12.70 14.20
N GLN A 197 -16.18 13.96 14.61
CA GLN A 197 -16.33 15.08 13.66
C GLN A 197 -15.07 15.27 12.82
N SER A 198 -13.89 15.12 13.42
CA SER A 198 -12.61 15.16 12.70
C SER A 198 -12.50 14.01 11.69
N ALA A 199 -12.93 12.81 12.10
CA ALA A 199 -12.99 11.66 11.20
C ALA A 199 -13.91 11.89 9.99
N VAL A 200 -15.09 12.48 10.19
CA VAL A 200 -16.00 12.85 9.09
C VAL A 200 -15.31 13.81 8.13
N ALA A 201 -14.72 14.89 8.63
CA ALA A 201 -14.06 15.91 7.79
C ALA A 201 -12.93 15.32 6.93
N LEU A 202 -12.10 14.43 7.51
CA LEU A 202 -11.02 13.74 6.79
C LEU A 202 -11.58 12.86 5.66
N LEU A 203 -12.64 12.10 5.93
CA LEU A 203 -13.25 11.18 4.97
C LEU A 203 -14.05 11.91 3.89
N GLU A 204 -14.71 13.01 4.20
CA GLU A 204 -15.37 13.87 3.21
C GLU A 204 -14.36 14.45 2.23
N ARG A 205 -13.23 14.98 2.73
CA ARG A 205 -12.14 15.48 1.88
C ARG A 205 -11.57 14.37 1.01
N ALA A 206 -11.27 13.20 1.60
CA ALA A 206 -10.74 12.05 0.85
C ALA A 206 -11.72 11.56 -0.24
N ASN A 207 -13.01 11.48 0.08
CA ASN A 207 -14.06 11.12 -0.87
C ASN A 207 -14.18 12.16 -2.01
N HIS A 208 -14.10 13.45 -1.69
CA HIS A 208 -14.12 14.52 -2.69
C HIS A 208 -12.92 14.44 -3.64
N GLU A 209 -11.70 14.34 -3.10
CA GLU A 209 -10.48 14.26 -3.91
C GLU A 209 -10.49 13.03 -4.82
N LEU A 210 -10.88 11.86 -4.32
CA LEU A 210 -11.04 10.67 -5.16
C LEU A 210 -12.14 10.86 -6.21
N GLY A 211 -13.30 11.37 -5.82
CA GLY A 211 -14.43 11.61 -6.73
C GLY A 211 -14.03 12.46 -7.93
N THR A 212 -13.26 13.53 -7.70
CA THR A 212 -12.74 14.39 -8.77
C THR A 212 -11.80 13.65 -9.72
N HIS A 213 -10.89 12.82 -9.20
CA HIS A 213 -9.97 12.05 -10.05
C HIS A 213 -10.64 10.88 -10.79
N LEU A 214 -11.78 10.39 -10.29
CA LEU A 214 -12.54 9.27 -10.86
C LEU A 214 -13.54 9.71 -11.95
N ALA A 215 -13.72 11.02 -12.17
CA ALA A 215 -14.60 11.53 -13.21
C ALA A 215 -14.23 10.93 -14.58
N GLY A 216 -15.16 10.17 -15.19
CA GLY A 216 -14.96 9.52 -16.48
C GLY A 216 -14.21 8.18 -16.44
N ARG A 217 -13.78 7.69 -15.26
CA ARG A 217 -13.12 6.37 -15.14
C ARG A 217 -14.15 5.25 -14.97
N THR A 218 -13.97 4.18 -15.73
CA THR A 218 -14.81 2.96 -15.64
C THR A 218 -14.38 2.04 -14.50
N ILE A 219 -13.08 1.99 -14.25
CA ILE A 219 -12.45 1.20 -13.18
C ILE A 219 -12.29 2.10 -11.95
N VAL A 220 -12.82 1.66 -10.81
CA VAL A 220 -12.80 2.40 -9.54
C VAL A 220 -11.97 1.64 -8.53
N PRO A 221 -11.01 2.30 -7.86
CA PRO A 221 -10.07 1.61 -7.01
C PRO A 221 -10.72 1.25 -5.65
N PRO A 222 -10.28 0.16 -5.00
CA PRO A 222 -10.89 -0.31 -3.76
C PRO A 222 -10.97 0.75 -2.65
N GLU A 223 -9.97 1.62 -2.53
CA GLU A 223 -9.94 2.67 -1.50
C GLU A 223 -11.13 3.65 -1.60
N TYR A 224 -11.70 3.85 -2.80
CA TYR A 224 -12.90 4.68 -2.95
C TYR A 224 -14.09 4.10 -2.18
N PHE A 225 -14.29 2.79 -2.30
CA PHE A 225 -15.38 2.11 -1.60
C PHE A 225 -15.10 2.00 -0.10
N GLU A 226 -13.85 1.77 0.29
CA GLU A 226 -13.43 1.77 1.69
C GLU A 226 -13.72 3.14 2.34
N ILE A 227 -13.28 4.24 1.71
CA ILE A 227 -13.50 5.61 2.22
C ILE A 227 -14.98 5.91 2.38
N ARG A 228 -15.82 5.60 1.38
CA ARG A 228 -17.26 5.83 1.46
C ARG A 228 -17.94 4.98 2.52
N PHE A 229 -17.52 3.74 2.65
CA PHE A 229 -18.02 2.84 3.68
C PHE A 229 -17.64 3.32 5.09
N PHE A 230 -16.41 3.79 5.28
CA PHE A 230 -15.98 4.37 6.55
C PHE A 230 -16.61 5.74 6.81
N LEU A 231 -16.90 6.52 5.79
CA LEU A 231 -17.66 7.78 5.92
C LEU A 231 -19.08 7.51 6.42
N ALA A 232 -19.75 6.47 5.90
CA ALA A 232 -21.04 6.03 6.43
C ALA A 232 -20.96 5.66 7.93
N ARG A 233 -19.91 4.94 8.33
CA ARG A 233 -19.68 4.60 9.74
C ARG A 233 -19.41 5.83 10.61
N ALA A 234 -18.62 6.78 10.12
CA ALA A 234 -18.36 8.03 10.83
C ALA A 234 -19.65 8.85 11.00
N TYR A 235 -20.52 8.87 9.99
CA TYR A 235 -21.84 9.49 10.08
C TYR A 235 -22.75 8.85 11.11
N ASP A 236 -22.80 7.51 11.18
CA ASP A 236 -23.52 6.82 12.25
C ASP A 236 -23.01 7.23 13.64
N LEU A 237 -21.68 7.35 13.81
CA LEU A 237 -21.07 7.71 15.09
C LEU A 237 -21.35 9.15 15.54
N VAL A 238 -21.64 10.07 14.61
CA VAL A 238 -22.09 11.44 14.92
C VAL A 238 -23.62 11.60 14.93
N GLY A 239 -24.38 10.50 14.82
CA GLY A 239 -25.85 10.52 14.82
C GLY A 239 -26.50 10.97 13.50
N ARG A 240 -25.73 11.11 12.42
CA ARG A 240 -26.17 11.53 11.07
C ARG A 240 -26.60 10.32 10.24
N ARG A 241 -27.66 9.65 10.73
CA ARG A 241 -28.05 8.33 10.24
C ARG A 241 -28.54 8.32 8.79
N GLU A 242 -29.25 9.37 8.37
CA GLU A 242 -29.78 9.45 7.01
C GLU A 242 -28.66 9.50 5.99
N GLU A 243 -27.62 10.31 6.24
CA GLU A 243 -26.43 10.40 5.41
C GLU A 243 -25.63 9.08 5.42
N ALA A 244 -25.51 8.43 6.58
CA ALA A 244 -24.87 7.12 6.67
C ALA A 244 -25.54 6.10 5.74
N VAL A 245 -26.87 6.01 5.75
CA VAL A 245 -27.64 5.10 4.89
C VAL A 245 -27.42 5.41 3.40
N GLN A 246 -27.36 6.69 3.02
CA GLN A 246 -27.08 7.07 1.63
C GLN A 246 -25.71 6.54 1.18
N PHE A 247 -24.67 6.69 2.00
CA PHE A 247 -23.35 6.16 1.67
C PHE A 247 -23.31 4.63 1.64
N TYR A 248 -23.92 3.93 2.62
CA TYR A 248 -24.01 2.46 2.59
C TYR A 248 -24.72 1.94 1.32
N ARG A 249 -25.82 2.57 0.92
CA ARG A 249 -26.53 2.23 -0.34
C ARG A 249 -25.66 2.48 -1.54
N SER A 250 -25.01 3.65 -1.60
CA SER A 250 -24.14 3.99 -2.72
C SER A 250 -22.98 3.01 -2.89
N VAL A 251 -22.44 2.45 -1.80
CA VAL A 251 -21.38 1.43 -1.85
C VAL A 251 -21.96 0.07 -2.23
N SER A 252 -23.02 -0.37 -1.56
CA SER A 252 -23.59 -1.72 -1.75
C SER A 252 -24.27 -1.91 -3.11
N GLN A 253 -24.74 -0.85 -3.74
CA GLN A 253 -25.41 -0.87 -5.04
C GLN A 253 -24.48 -0.54 -6.21
N ASP A 254 -23.24 -0.09 -5.97
CA ASP A 254 -22.32 0.23 -7.06
C ASP A 254 -21.92 -1.06 -7.81
N PRO A 255 -22.18 -1.17 -9.12
CA PRO A 255 -21.84 -2.36 -9.90
C PRO A 255 -20.33 -2.57 -10.05
N ARG A 256 -19.51 -1.54 -9.79
CA ARG A 256 -18.05 -1.57 -9.94
C ARG A 256 -17.32 -2.08 -8.69
N LEU A 257 -18.03 -2.25 -7.57
CA LEU A 257 -17.44 -2.79 -6.34
C LEU A 257 -17.17 -4.31 -6.48
N GLU A 258 -15.91 -4.68 -6.60
CA GLU A 258 -15.51 -6.10 -6.70
C GLU A 258 -15.48 -6.82 -5.35
N ASP A 259 -15.26 -6.10 -4.24
CA ASP A 259 -15.10 -6.70 -2.91
C ASP A 259 -16.46 -7.14 -2.31
N PRO A 260 -16.72 -8.46 -2.20
CA PRO A 260 -18.00 -8.96 -1.71
C PRO A 260 -18.17 -8.73 -0.20
N ASN A 261 -17.08 -8.58 0.57
CA ASN A 261 -17.14 -8.35 2.01
C ASN A 261 -17.57 -6.91 2.30
N ILE A 262 -16.99 -5.93 1.61
CA ILE A 262 -17.43 -4.53 1.70
C ILE A 262 -18.89 -4.43 1.28
N ARG A 263 -19.29 -5.08 0.19
CA ARG A 263 -20.67 -5.09 -0.28
C ARG A 263 -21.62 -5.68 0.77
N LYS A 264 -21.33 -6.86 1.30
CA LYS A 264 -22.13 -7.54 2.33
C LYS A 264 -22.27 -6.70 3.60
N MET A 265 -21.18 -6.06 4.04
CA MET A 265 -21.24 -5.19 5.21
C MET A 265 -22.06 -3.92 4.96
N ALA A 266 -21.92 -3.30 3.78
CA ALA A 266 -22.70 -2.13 3.41
C ALA A 266 -24.20 -2.44 3.27
N LEU A 267 -24.55 -3.64 2.77
CA LEU A 267 -25.94 -4.13 2.72
C LEU A 267 -26.55 -4.36 4.12
N LYS A 268 -25.72 -4.70 5.10
CA LYS A 268 -26.16 -4.81 6.50
C LYS A 268 -26.30 -3.40 7.07
N GLU A 269 -27.32 -2.67 6.59
CA GLU A 269 -27.69 -1.29 6.94
C GLU A 269 -28.10 -1.12 8.43
N GLY A 270 -27.44 -1.77 9.40
CA GLY A 270 -27.64 -1.47 10.82
C GLY A 270 -26.78 -0.28 11.27
N PRO A 271 -27.14 0.44 12.35
CA PRO A 271 -26.32 1.52 12.87
C PRO A 271 -24.94 1.00 13.28
N TYR A 272 -23.89 1.70 12.87
CA TYR A 272 -22.55 1.48 13.38
C TYR A 272 -22.39 2.12 14.77
N THR A 273 -21.72 1.43 15.69
CA THR A 273 -21.61 1.84 17.10
C THR A 273 -20.16 1.82 17.55
N ALA A 274 -19.87 2.53 18.65
CA ALA A 274 -18.54 2.52 19.26
C ALA A 274 -18.05 1.11 19.64
N ASP A 275 -18.96 0.22 20.05
CA ASP A 275 -18.62 -1.17 20.36
C ASP A 275 -18.13 -1.95 19.12
N LYS A 276 -18.72 -1.67 17.94
CA LYS A 276 -18.26 -2.26 16.68
C LYS A 276 -16.90 -1.70 16.28
N LEU A 277 -16.66 -0.41 16.53
CA LEU A 277 -15.37 0.24 16.30
C LEU A 277 -14.23 -0.39 17.12
N GLY A 278 -14.50 -0.82 18.35
CA GLY A 278 -13.53 -1.54 19.18
C GLY A 278 -13.01 -2.83 18.55
N ARG A 279 -13.74 -3.43 17.60
CA ARG A 279 -13.36 -4.66 16.89
C ARG A 279 -12.43 -4.41 15.69
N ILE A 280 -12.24 -3.16 15.28
CA ILE A 280 -11.26 -2.83 14.25
C ILE A 280 -9.88 -2.97 14.90
N LEU A 281 -9.11 -3.97 14.48
CA LEU A 281 -7.84 -4.30 15.12
C LEU A 281 -6.81 -3.18 14.96
N MET A 282 -6.75 -2.51 13.80
CA MET A 282 -5.89 -1.35 13.58
C MET A 282 -6.44 -0.41 12.49
N PRO A 283 -6.06 0.88 12.47
CA PRO A 283 -6.50 1.80 11.42
C PRO A 283 -5.96 1.45 10.03
N TYR A 284 -4.88 0.67 9.97
CA TYR A 284 -4.22 0.23 8.72
C TYR A 284 -4.71 -1.12 8.22
N SER A 285 -5.38 -1.87 9.09
CA SER A 285 -6.13 -3.06 8.71
C SER A 285 -7.56 -2.63 8.43
N THR A 286 -7.86 -2.19 7.20
CA THR A 286 -9.25 -2.23 6.74
C THR A 286 -9.79 -3.68 6.73
N TYR A 287 -8.90 -4.66 6.95
CA TYR A 287 -9.19 -6.07 7.24
C TYR A 287 -10.21 -6.19 8.37
N ILE A 288 -11.43 -6.41 7.92
CA ILE A 288 -12.57 -6.86 8.70
C ILE A 288 -12.13 -8.18 9.37
N PRO A 289 -12.35 -8.36 10.69
CA PRO A 289 -11.94 -9.57 11.36
C PRO A 289 -12.55 -10.79 10.67
N PHE A 290 -11.71 -11.81 10.44
CA PHE A 290 -12.17 -13.16 10.19
C PHE A 290 -13.20 -13.51 11.26
N GLN A 291 -14.45 -13.75 10.84
CA GLN A 291 -15.48 -14.27 11.73
C GLN A 291 -15.18 -15.72 12.08
#